data_AF-A0A8S1LVF4-F1
#
_entry.id   AF-A0A8S1LVF4-F1
#
_cell.length_a   1.000
_cell.length_b   1.000
_cell.length_c   1.000
_cell.angle_alpha   90.00
_cell.angle_beta   90.00
_cell.angle_gamma   90.00
#
_symmetry.space_group_name_H-M   'P 1'
#
loop_
_entity.id
_entity.type
_entity.pdbx_description
1 polymer ?
#
loop_
_entity_poly.entity_id
_entity_poly.type
_entity_poly.pdbx_seq_one_letter_code
_entity_poly.pdbx_strand_id
1 'polypeptide(L)'
;MIIIRLSRHFSKIKKDLLTNPEFDKIHPQFLDHKPPTTLHRQPKEVPYIRSLFRYKDIAVPNFENALHQNFKTFVEGHISPKGALKNLSEEQIKQIQTQVTKKLQELEDTGLSREEILTNGVNKGIPLSYDAFFQLLKNNEQARLVYLAPGEEFTVQKIVDIALRQDIGKDQFNVPINKYPNNMKLKNYEKQKDILVNTKDHLEHVNELISDEVVYHHHPQSRKPIRRVNNYDIHWRNTEFLIQFLNKSAKIKNRHQTNLAEVQHKKVARAIKTAKQMLLLPFNSSLQPYNKKSLTSLEDDIQEFSRRKINLATGQIYNETPLQKRERSLETQTMMDNDLDINPGTPRPNNMNIIKGIVYAEKLKKNELEQQGIKLSKEEQDLRNYRFNGNETKFQALRDEQLLKQEIQKEIESKDGEFVDEFNQIKSNVEKIPTYFLSQAFISEQTLQMEKLQELVYQKQKQTYTYDESVRIIEEVKSRLNK
;
A
#
# COMPACT_ATOMS: atom_id res chain seq x y z
N MET A 1 -9.84 24.16 -34.63
CA MET A 1 -9.53 23.27 -33.48
C MET A 1 -8.93 21.92 -33.86
N ILE A 2 -9.47 21.19 -34.85
CA ILE A 2 -9.00 19.83 -35.22
C ILE A 2 -7.51 19.83 -35.61
N ILE A 3 -7.07 20.75 -36.47
CA ILE A 3 -5.65 20.87 -36.89
C ILE A 3 -4.71 21.06 -35.69
N ILE A 4 -5.10 21.90 -34.73
CA ILE A 4 -4.31 22.14 -33.51
C ILE A 4 -4.21 20.87 -32.67
N ARG A 5 -5.32 20.13 -32.51
CA ARG A 5 -5.32 18.85 -31.77
C ARG A 5 -4.43 17.81 -32.45
N LEU A 6 -4.53 17.66 -33.77
CA LEU A 6 -3.68 16.75 -34.54
C LEU A 6 -2.20 17.14 -34.43
N SER A 7 -1.88 18.42 -34.60
CA SER A 7 -0.51 18.94 -34.46
C SER A 7 0.09 18.65 -33.08
N ARG A 8 -0.69 18.88 -32.00
CA ARG A 8 -0.29 18.54 -30.62
C ARG A 8 -0.09 17.04 -30.45
N HIS A 9 -0.97 16.22 -31.00
CA HIS A 9 -0.88 14.76 -30.93
C HIS A 9 0.36 14.21 -31.65
N PHE A 10 0.63 14.67 -32.87
CA PHE A 10 1.85 14.32 -33.60
C PHE A 10 3.12 14.78 -32.87
N SER A 11 3.11 16.00 -32.32
CA SER A 11 4.23 16.51 -31.52
C SER A 11 4.44 15.69 -30.25
N LYS A 12 3.37 15.23 -29.61
CA LYS A 12 3.41 14.35 -28.44
C LYS A 12 4.05 13.00 -28.78
N ILE A 13 3.56 12.31 -29.82
CA ILE A 13 4.14 11.03 -30.27
C ILE A 13 5.62 11.20 -30.62
N LYS A 14 5.98 12.26 -31.35
CA LYS A 14 7.37 12.55 -31.69
C LYS A 14 8.23 12.75 -30.43
N LYS A 15 7.74 13.50 -29.45
CA LYS A 15 8.43 13.71 -28.17
C LYS A 15 8.60 12.40 -27.41
N ASP A 16 7.56 11.58 -27.33
CA ASP A 16 7.60 10.30 -26.65
C ASP A 16 8.60 9.35 -27.34
N LEU A 17 8.62 9.28 -28.67
CA LEU A 17 9.59 8.48 -29.44
C LEU A 17 11.05 8.89 -29.17
N LEU A 18 11.31 10.19 -28.96
CA LEU A 18 12.65 10.73 -28.75
C LEU A 18 13.12 10.69 -27.29
N THR A 19 12.19 10.56 -26.33
CA THR A 19 12.51 10.71 -24.89
C THR A 19 12.18 9.49 -24.06
N ASN A 20 11.34 8.58 -24.55
CA ASN A 20 10.86 7.43 -23.80
C ASN A 20 11.53 6.13 -24.25
N PRO A 21 12.33 5.47 -23.39
CA PRO A 21 12.94 4.18 -23.72
C PRO A 21 11.93 3.02 -23.76
N GLU A 22 10.71 3.21 -23.25
CA GLU A 22 9.65 2.18 -23.17
C GLU A 22 8.45 2.48 -24.09
N PHE A 23 8.69 3.12 -25.24
CA PHE A 23 7.65 3.53 -26.20
C PHE A 23 6.69 2.40 -26.58
N ASP A 24 7.19 1.17 -26.74
CA ASP A 24 6.41 -0.01 -27.13
C ASP A 24 5.34 -0.38 -26.10
N LYS A 25 5.61 -0.19 -24.81
CA LYS A 25 4.63 -0.45 -23.74
C LYS A 25 3.49 0.57 -23.73
N ILE A 26 3.78 1.77 -24.21
CA ILE A 26 2.88 2.93 -24.19
C ILE A 26 1.95 2.92 -25.40
N HIS A 27 2.50 2.52 -26.55
CA HIS A 27 1.78 2.49 -27.81
C HIS A 27 1.85 1.10 -28.47
N PRO A 28 1.25 0.08 -27.84
CA PRO A 28 1.25 -1.28 -28.38
C PRO A 28 0.58 -1.37 -29.77
N GLN A 29 -0.33 -0.44 -30.09
CA GLN A 29 -0.98 -0.35 -31.40
C GLN A 29 -0.04 -0.08 -32.58
N PHE A 30 1.20 0.34 -32.34
CA PHE A 30 2.18 0.59 -33.40
C PHE A 30 3.21 -0.53 -33.56
N LEU A 31 3.12 -1.61 -32.77
CA LEU A 31 4.12 -2.70 -32.79
C LEU A 31 4.33 -3.29 -34.19
N ASP A 32 3.27 -3.39 -35.00
CA ASP A 32 3.36 -3.95 -36.37
C ASP A 32 3.88 -2.94 -37.41
N HIS A 33 3.93 -1.65 -37.05
CA HIS A 33 4.25 -0.56 -37.96
C HIS A 33 5.65 0.02 -37.75
N LYS A 34 6.41 -0.50 -36.78
CA LYS A 34 7.76 -0.05 -36.48
C LYS A 34 8.58 -1.17 -35.82
N PRO A 35 9.92 -1.13 -35.89
CA PRO A 35 10.75 -2.04 -35.12
C PRO A 35 10.65 -1.78 -33.60
N PRO A 36 11.07 -2.74 -32.75
CA PRO A 36 11.27 -2.50 -31.32
C PRO A 36 12.21 -1.30 -31.12
N THR A 37 11.78 -0.31 -30.35
CA THR A 37 12.53 0.94 -30.17
C THR A 37 13.04 1.07 -28.75
N THR A 38 14.32 1.39 -28.58
CA THR A 38 14.93 1.71 -27.29
C THR A 38 15.80 2.95 -27.41
N LEU A 39 16.02 3.64 -26.29
CA LEU A 39 16.89 4.83 -26.23
C LEU A 39 18.14 4.51 -25.42
N HIS A 40 19.30 4.64 -26.05
CA HIS A 40 20.59 4.49 -25.38
C HIS A 40 21.13 5.86 -24.98
N ARG A 41 21.50 5.99 -23.70
CA ARG A 41 22.20 7.19 -23.21
C ARG A 41 23.65 7.13 -23.67
N GLN A 42 24.10 8.15 -24.38
CA GLN A 42 25.49 8.32 -24.78
C GLN A 42 26.20 9.27 -23.81
N PRO A 43 27.48 9.03 -23.47
CA PRO A 43 28.27 9.99 -22.70
C PRO A 43 28.37 11.30 -23.47
N LYS A 44 28.20 12.42 -22.77
CA LYS A 44 28.30 13.77 -23.34
C LYS A 44 29.07 14.67 -22.41
N GLU A 45 29.96 15.48 -22.97
CA GLU A 45 30.54 16.60 -22.25
C GLU A 45 29.44 17.60 -21.88
N VAL A 46 29.46 18.05 -20.62
CA VAL A 46 28.45 18.98 -20.10
C VAL A 46 29.15 20.28 -19.71
N PRO A 47 28.68 21.44 -20.19
CA PRO A 47 29.24 22.72 -19.78
C PRO A 47 29.12 22.89 -18.26
N TYR A 48 30.23 23.25 -17.61
CA TYR A 48 30.34 23.33 -16.16
C TYR A 48 29.19 24.12 -15.50
N ILE A 49 28.95 25.36 -15.92
CA ILE A 49 27.90 26.20 -15.33
C ILE A 49 26.50 25.58 -15.53
N ARG A 50 26.25 24.96 -16.68
CA ARG A 50 24.95 24.35 -16.98
C ARG A 50 24.75 23.02 -16.26
N SER A 51 25.82 22.32 -15.86
CA SER A 51 25.72 21.07 -15.12
C SER A 51 25.34 21.30 -13.66
N LEU A 52 25.70 22.45 -13.06
CA LEU A 52 25.39 22.77 -11.66
C LEU A 52 23.90 22.70 -11.32
N PHE A 53 23.03 23.06 -12.26
CA PHE A 53 21.57 23.03 -12.10
C PHE A 53 20.93 21.67 -12.42
N ARG A 54 21.73 20.65 -12.76
CA ARG A 54 21.20 19.30 -13.03
C ARG A 54 21.08 18.52 -11.72
N TYR A 55 19.98 17.79 -11.60
CA TYR A 55 19.80 16.80 -10.55
C TYR A 55 20.60 15.54 -10.87
N LYS A 56 21.14 14.89 -9.83
CA LYS A 56 21.80 13.59 -9.92
C LYS A 56 20.76 12.48 -10.08
N ASP A 57 21.02 11.57 -11.00
CA ASP A 57 20.30 10.29 -11.04
C ASP A 57 20.71 9.46 -9.81
N ILE A 58 19.76 9.17 -8.92
CA ILE A 58 20.01 8.30 -7.78
C ILE A 58 19.91 6.84 -8.24
N ALA A 59 20.92 6.04 -7.92
CA ALA A 59 20.85 4.59 -8.06
C ALA A 59 19.75 4.04 -7.14
N VAL A 60 18.73 3.44 -7.74
CA VAL A 60 17.66 2.78 -6.99
C VAL A 60 18.23 1.49 -6.39
N PRO A 61 18.12 1.27 -5.07
CA PRO A 61 18.86 0.21 -4.39
C PRO A 61 18.38 -1.20 -4.71
N ASN A 62 17.17 -1.35 -5.25
CA ASN A 62 16.58 -2.64 -5.60
C ASN A 62 16.05 -2.62 -7.04
N PHE A 63 16.29 -3.71 -7.77
CA PHE A 63 15.80 -3.93 -9.14
C PHE A 63 14.29 -3.72 -9.25
N GLU A 64 13.52 -4.24 -8.30
CA GLU A 64 12.05 -4.14 -8.34
C GLU A 64 11.56 -2.70 -8.16
N ASN A 65 12.21 -1.93 -7.28
CA ASN A 65 11.95 -0.50 -7.16
C ASN A 65 12.37 0.26 -8.42
N ALA A 66 13.45 -0.15 -9.09
CA ALA A 66 13.91 0.46 -10.32
C ALA A 66 12.92 0.23 -11.46
N LEU A 67 12.39 -1.00 -11.60
CA LEU A 67 11.32 -1.31 -12.55
C LEU A 67 10.07 -0.47 -12.28
N HIS A 68 9.64 -0.38 -11.02
CA HIS A 68 8.47 0.41 -10.66
C HIS A 68 8.69 1.91 -10.93
N GLN A 69 9.86 2.45 -10.59
CA GLN A 69 10.17 3.85 -10.84
C GLN A 69 10.23 4.15 -12.34
N ASN A 70 10.78 3.25 -13.16
CA ASN A 70 10.76 3.37 -14.61
C ASN A 70 9.32 3.33 -15.14
N PHE A 71 8.51 2.38 -14.66
CA PHE A 71 7.09 2.30 -15.02
C PHE A 71 6.35 3.60 -14.69
N LYS A 72 6.50 4.13 -13.48
CA LYS A 72 5.92 5.43 -13.07
C LYS A 72 6.37 6.59 -13.95
N THR A 73 7.67 6.62 -14.25
CA THR A 73 8.29 7.73 -14.99
C THR A 73 7.87 7.73 -16.46
N PHE A 74 7.71 6.56 -17.07
CA PHE A 74 7.59 6.44 -18.52
C PHE A 74 6.23 5.93 -18.99
N VAL A 75 5.55 5.07 -18.23
CA VAL A 75 4.41 4.27 -18.74
C VAL A 75 3.10 4.59 -18.01
N GLU A 76 3.12 4.69 -16.68
CA GLU A 76 1.92 4.75 -15.83
C GLU A 76 0.89 5.77 -16.32
N GLY A 77 1.29 7.03 -16.48
CA GLY A 77 0.38 8.08 -16.91
C GLY A 77 -0.14 7.88 -18.33
N HIS A 78 0.58 7.18 -19.20
CA HIS A 78 0.11 6.96 -20.56
C HIS A 78 -0.96 5.87 -20.67
N ILE A 79 -0.92 4.87 -19.79
CA ILE A 79 -1.94 3.80 -19.71
C ILE A 79 -3.16 4.28 -18.91
N SER A 80 -2.95 5.22 -17.98
CA SER A 80 -4.02 5.78 -17.17
C SER A 80 -5.13 6.44 -18.02
N PRO A 81 -6.41 6.25 -17.67
CA PRO A 81 -7.54 6.93 -18.33
C PRO A 81 -7.43 8.45 -18.34
N LYS A 82 -6.80 9.03 -17.31
CA LYS A 82 -6.63 10.49 -17.19
C LYS A 82 -5.48 11.00 -18.05
N GLY A 83 -4.48 10.16 -18.32
CA GLY A 83 -3.26 10.56 -19.00
C GLY A 83 -2.16 11.04 -18.05
N ALA A 84 -0.95 11.12 -18.59
CA ALA A 84 0.23 11.57 -17.86
C ALA A 84 0.15 13.05 -17.51
N LEU A 85 0.75 13.45 -16.39
CA LEU A 85 0.75 14.83 -15.90
C LEU A 85 1.12 15.85 -16.99
N LYS A 86 2.15 15.56 -17.79
CA LYS A 86 2.61 16.43 -18.90
C LYS A 86 1.57 16.68 -20.00
N ASN A 87 0.48 15.91 -20.05
CA ASN A 87 -0.55 15.96 -21.08
C ASN A 87 -1.93 16.36 -20.57
N LEU A 88 -2.10 16.55 -19.26
CA LEU A 88 -3.38 16.95 -18.66
C LEU A 88 -3.74 18.38 -19.05
N SER A 89 -5.04 18.67 -19.19
CA SER A 89 -5.49 20.05 -19.34
C SER A 89 -5.42 20.80 -18.01
N GLU A 90 -5.28 22.12 -18.07
CA GLU A 90 -5.29 22.97 -16.87
C GLU A 90 -6.59 22.82 -16.07
N GLU A 91 -7.73 22.64 -16.75
CA GLU A 91 -9.02 22.35 -16.12
C GLU A 91 -9.00 21.05 -15.31
N GLN A 92 -8.45 19.96 -15.88
CA GLN A 92 -8.33 18.67 -15.18
C GLN A 92 -7.40 18.78 -13.97
N ILE A 93 -6.26 19.45 -14.14
CA ILE A 93 -5.31 19.70 -13.04
C ILE A 93 -6.01 20.48 -11.92
N LYS A 94 -6.74 21.55 -12.24
CA LYS A 94 -7.49 22.38 -11.29
C LYS A 94 -8.60 21.60 -10.59
N GLN A 95 -9.30 20.72 -11.30
CA GLN A 95 -10.31 19.83 -10.70
C GLN A 95 -9.69 18.90 -9.65
N ILE A 96 -8.57 18.26 -9.98
CA ILE A 96 -7.85 17.36 -9.05
C ILE A 96 -7.30 18.16 -7.87
N GLN A 97 -6.71 19.34 -8.11
CA GLN A 97 -6.22 20.23 -7.05
C GLN A 97 -7.32 20.66 -6.09
N THR A 98 -8.54 20.94 -6.60
CA THR A 98 -9.70 21.24 -5.74
C THR A 98 -10.00 20.06 -4.81
N GLN A 99 -9.98 18.83 -5.33
CA GLN A 99 -10.24 17.62 -4.54
C GLN A 99 -9.13 17.36 -3.51
N VAL A 100 -7.86 17.61 -3.88
CA VAL A 100 -6.72 17.54 -2.96
C VAL A 100 -6.91 18.53 -1.81
N THR A 101 -7.19 19.80 -2.10
CA THR A 101 -7.39 20.82 -1.06
C THR A 101 -8.51 20.45 -0.10
N LYS A 102 -9.64 19.94 -0.63
CA LYS A 102 -10.76 19.45 0.18
C LYS A 102 -10.32 18.31 1.10
N LYS A 103 -9.61 17.30 0.56
CA LYS A 103 -9.13 16.15 1.35
C LYS A 103 -8.10 16.52 2.41
N LEU A 104 -7.19 17.44 2.10
CA LEU A 104 -6.22 17.94 3.09
C LEU A 104 -6.90 18.74 4.20
N GLN A 105 -7.94 19.53 3.87
CA GLN A 105 -8.75 20.22 4.88
C GLN A 105 -9.49 19.22 5.78
N GLU A 106 -10.15 18.21 5.21
CA GLU A 106 -10.84 17.16 5.98
C GLU A 106 -9.89 16.46 6.98
N LEU A 107 -8.64 16.20 6.57
CA LEU A 107 -7.62 15.60 7.44
C LEU A 107 -7.18 16.57 8.55
N GLU A 108 -6.99 17.85 8.23
CA GLU A 108 -6.62 18.86 9.22
C GLU A 108 -7.73 19.11 10.25
N ASP A 109 -8.99 19.10 9.82
CA ASP A 109 -10.16 19.29 10.69
C ASP A 109 -10.29 18.20 11.75
N THR A 110 -9.67 17.03 11.55
CA THR A 110 -9.60 15.99 12.59
C THR A 110 -8.77 16.41 13.81
N GLY A 111 -7.90 17.41 13.67
CA GLY A 111 -6.95 17.84 14.71
C GLY A 111 -5.84 16.83 15.02
N LEU A 112 -5.75 15.74 14.25
CA LEU A 112 -4.80 14.66 14.48
C LEU A 112 -3.40 14.99 13.92
N SER A 113 -2.39 14.32 14.47
CA SER A 113 -1.04 14.31 13.90
C SER A 113 -0.91 13.30 12.76
N ARG A 114 0.12 13.48 11.94
CA ARG A 114 0.50 12.56 10.87
C ARG A 114 0.68 11.12 11.36
N GLU A 115 1.46 10.93 12.41
CA GLU A 115 1.76 9.64 13.00
C GLU A 115 0.51 9.01 13.61
N GLU A 116 -0.38 9.82 14.19
CA GLU A 116 -1.65 9.32 14.72
C GLU A 116 -2.51 8.73 13.60
N ILE A 117 -2.61 9.41 12.45
CA ILE A 117 -3.35 8.94 11.27
C ILE A 117 -2.71 7.66 10.69
N LEU A 118 -1.38 7.60 10.56
CA LEU A 118 -0.70 6.48 9.89
C LEU A 118 -0.43 5.27 10.78
N THR A 119 -0.30 5.50 12.09
CA THR A 119 0.11 4.48 13.08
C THR A 119 -0.94 4.22 14.15
N ASN A 120 -2.13 4.81 14.04
CA ASN A 120 -3.23 4.69 15.00
C ASN A 120 -2.81 5.08 16.43
N GLY A 121 -2.16 6.22 16.56
CA GLY A 121 -1.89 6.84 17.87
C GLY A 121 -0.71 6.28 18.66
N VAL A 122 0.09 5.35 18.12
CA VAL A 122 1.29 4.82 18.82
C VAL A 122 2.28 5.93 19.15
N ASN A 123 2.44 6.90 18.23
CA ASN A 123 3.26 8.08 18.45
C ASN A 123 2.42 9.32 18.18
N LYS A 124 2.52 10.30 19.09
CA LYS A 124 2.00 11.65 18.86
C LYS A 124 3.10 12.48 18.23
N GLY A 125 2.83 13.07 17.07
CA GLY A 125 3.71 14.05 16.45
C GLY A 125 3.10 15.44 16.47
N ILE A 126 3.42 16.21 15.43
CA ILE A 126 2.95 17.58 15.27
C ILE A 126 1.58 17.54 14.59
N PRO A 127 0.56 18.27 15.09
CA PRO A 127 -0.74 18.37 14.41
C PRO A 127 -0.59 18.95 13.00
N LEU A 128 -1.43 18.49 12.06
CA LEU A 128 -1.32 18.87 10.64
C LEU A 128 -1.44 20.39 10.39
N SER A 129 -2.12 21.13 11.27
CA SER A 129 -2.21 22.59 11.22
C SER A 129 -0.86 23.30 11.41
N TYR A 130 0.06 22.69 12.17
CA TYR A 130 1.38 23.24 12.47
C TYR A 130 2.51 22.63 11.63
N ASP A 131 2.20 21.61 10.82
CA ASP A 131 3.16 20.96 9.95
C ASP A 131 3.42 21.79 8.69
N ALA A 132 4.56 22.47 8.66
CA ALA A 132 4.94 23.39 7.58
C ALA A 132 4.91 22.74 6.19
N PHE A 133 5.27 21.46 6.07
CA PHE A 133 5.27 20.76 4.78
C PHE A 133 3.85 20.42 4.33
N PHE A 134 3.01 19.95 5.27
CA PHE A 134 1.60 19.71 4.99
C PHE A 134 0.90 21.00 4.54
N GLN A 135 1.14 22.10 5.27
CA GLN A 135 0.60 23.41 4.93
C GLN A 135 1.15 23.95 3.59
N LEU A 136 2.42 23.69 3.26
CA LEU A 136 2.97 24.02 1.94
C LEU A 136 2.20 23.32 0.82
N LEU A 137 1.97 22.00 0.92
CA LEU A 137 1.22 21.27 -0.10
C LEU A 137 -0.25 21.68 -0.15
N LYS A 138 -0.86 22.02 0.99
CA LYS A 138 -2.23 22.52 1.05
C LYS A 138 -2.36 23.86 0.33
N ASN A 139 -1.45 24.81 0.59
CA ASN A 139 -1.58 26.18 0.12
C ASN A 139 -0.90 26.45 -1.24
N ASN A 140 0.04 25.60 -1.67
CA ASN A 140 0.78 25.79 -2.92
C ASN A 140 0.51 24.64 -3.91
N GLU A 141 -0.30 24.93 -4.92
CA GLU A 141 -0.66 23.99 -5.98
C GLU A 141 0.52 23.57 -6.87
N GLN A 142 1.50 24.46 -7.10
CA GLN A 142 2.68 24.17 -7.91
C GLN A 142 3.62 23.20 -7.20
N ALA A 143 3.75 23.32 -5.87
CA ALA A 143 4.56 22.40 -5.08
C ALA A 143 4.10 20.94 -5.23
N ARG A 144 2.79 20.70 -5.39
CA ARG A 144 2.22 19.37 -5.63
C ARG A 144 2.73 18.73 -6.93
N LEU A 145 2.97 19.54 -7.96
CA LEU A 145 3.41 19.09 -9.27
C LEU A 145 4.90 18.72 -9.29
N VAL A 146 5.71 19.38 -8.46
CA VAL A 146 7.17 19.16 -8.40
C VAL A 146 7.53 17.77 -7.90
N TYR A 147 6.71 17.17 -7.02
CA TYR A 147 6.98 15.86 -6.42
C TYR A 147 6.58 14.67 -7.29
N LEU A 148 5.99 14.89 -8.48
CA LEU A 148 5.55 13.83 -9.38
C LEU A 148 6.32 13.88 -10.69
N ALA A 149 6.60 12.71 -11.26
CA ALA A 149 7.27 12.65 -12.55
C ALA A 149 6.34 13.15 -13.67
N PRO A 150 6.86 13.76 -14.75
CA PRO A 150 6.02 14.27 -15.84
C PRO A 150 5.23 13.18 -16.57
N GLY A 151 5.70 11.93 -16.56
CA GLY A 151 5.02 10.77 -17.13
C GLY A 151 4.07 10.05 -16.17
N GLU A 152 3.99 10.49 -14.90
CA GLU A 152 3.19 9.87 -13.85
C GLU A 152 1.73 10.35 -13.91
N GLU A 153 0.78 9.54 -13.42
CA GLU A 153 -0.61 9.97 -13.25
C GLU A 153 -0.74 10.93 -12.06
N PHE A 154 -1.41 12.06 -12.28
CA PHE A 154 -1.74 13.03 -11.23
C PHE A 154 -3.02 12.61 -10.48
N THR A 155 -2.86 12.11 -9.24
CA THR A 155 -3.99 11.63 -8.42
C THR A 155 -4.03 12.29 -7.04
N VAL A 156 -5.23 12.36 -6.46
CA VAL A 156 -5.45 12.88 -5.11
C VAL A 156 -4.67 12.06 -4.07
N GLN A 157 -4.73 10.73 -4.18
CA GLN A 157 -4.10 9.81 -3.24
C GLN A 157 -2.58 10.01 -3.15
N LYS A 158 -1.89 10.18 -4.28
CA LYS A 158 -0.43 10.37 -4.29
C LYS A 158 -0.01 11.64 -3.56
N ILE A 159 -0.73 12.74 -3.76
CA ILE A 159 -0.43 14.00 -3.07
C ILE A 159 -0.72 13.91 -1.58
N VAL A 160 -1.81 13.24 -1.18
CA VAL A 160 -2.12 12.98 0.23
C VAL A 160 -1.05 12.09 0.87
N ASP A 161 -0.57 11.05 0.17
CA ASP A 161 0.50 10.18 0.65
C ASP A 161 1.81 10.95 0.84
N ILE A 162 2.18 11.84 -0.11
CA ILE A 162 3.35 12.71 0.03
C ILE A 162 3.19 13.61 1.27
N ALA A 163 2.03 14.24 1.45
CA ALA A 163 1.74 15.11 2.59
C ALA A 163 1.82 14.38 3.94
N LEU A 164 1.37 13.12 3.99
CA LEU A 164 1.35 12.32 5.21
C LEU A 164 2.64 11.55 5.48
N ARG A 165 3.52 11.27 4.52
CA ARG A 165 4.69 10.41 4.78
C ARG A 165 6.03 11.13 4.65
N GLN A 166 6.12 12.20 3.85
CA GLN A 166 7.38 12.85 3.52
C GLN A 166 8.48 11.84 3.10
N ASP A 167 8.11 10.85 2.28
CA ASP A 167 9.05 9.87 1.70
C ASP A 167 9.91 10.50 0.58
N ILE A 168 10.35 11.75 0.80
CA ILE A 168 11.23 12.49 -0.09
C ILE A 168 12.65 12.03 0.22
N GLY A 169 13.35 11.53 -0.80
CA GLY A 169 14.73 11.09 -0.69
C GLY A 169 15.69 12.24 -0.34
N LYS A 170 16.99 11.92 -0.32
CA LYS A 170 18.03 12.95 -0.21
C LYS A 170 17.91 13.94 -1.39
N ASP A 171 18.24 15.18 -1.11
CA ASP A 171 18.35 16.20 -2.14
C ASP A 171 19.34 15.77 -3.24
N GLN A 172 18.92 15.93 -4.49
CA GLN A 172 19.64 15.50 -5.69
C GLN A 172 20.46 16.62 -6.32
N PHE A 173 20.46 17.84 -5.77
CA PHE A 173 21.31 18.90 -6.28
C PHE A 173 22.79 18.49 -6.29
N ASN A 174 23.55 19.09 -7.20
CA ASN A 174 24.94 18.71 -7.49
C ASN A 174 25.96 19.02 -6.37
N VAL A 175 25.49 19.26 -5.15
CA VAL A 175 26.35 19.40 -3.98
C VAL A 175 26.96 18.02 -3.63
N PRO A 176 28.29 17.92 -3.44
CA PRO A 176 28.97 16.66 -3.15
C PRO A 176 28.76 16.26 -1.68
N ILE A 177 27.64 15.58 -1.38
CA ILE A 177 27.46 14.94 -0.07
C ILE A 177 26.84 13.54 -0.28
N ASN A 178 27.64 12.63 -0.84
CA ASN A 178 27.34 11.21 -0.85
C ASN A 178 27.77 10.59 0.48
N LYS A 179 27.08 10.94 1.57
CA LYS A 179 27.24 10.21 2.84
C LYS A 179 26.77 8.77 2.61
N TYR A 180 27.69 7.84 2.45
CA TYR A 180 27.41 6.42 2.62
C TYR A 180 26.87 6.22 4.04
N PRO A 181 25.70 5.61 4.24
CA PRO A 181 25.15 5.43 5.57
C PRO A 181 26.05 4.46 6.33
N ASN A 182 26.93 4.97 7.17
CA ASN A 182 27.55 4.18 8.23
C ASN A 182 26.41 3.71 9.15
N ASN A 183 26.03 2.43 8.96
CA ASN A 183 25.07 1.64 9.72
C ASN A 183 24.45 2.37 10.93
N MET A 184 23.26 2.93 10.71
CA MET A 184 22.45 3.62 11.71
C MET A 184 22.22 2.72 12.94
N LYS A 185 23.05 2.89 13.98
CA LYS A 185 22.77 2.40 15.32
C LYS A 185 22.32 3.57 16.19
N LEU A 186 21.02 3.55 16.45
CA LEU A 186 20.28 4.24 17.51
C LEU A 186 20.25 5.78 17.43
N LYS A 187 19.00 6.28 17.42
CA LYS A 187 18.61 7.66 17.74
C LYS A 187 19.17 8.04 19.12
N ASN A 188 20.39 8.60 19.15
CA ASN A 188 20.89 9.37 20.28
C ASN A 188 20.91 10.84 19.89
N TYR A 189 20.37 11.64 20.81
CA TYR A 189 19.88 13.01 20.67
C TYR A 189 20.92 14.09 20.30
N GLU A 190 22.22 13.81 20.33
CA GLU A 190 23.25 14.86 20.27
C GLU A 190 23.83 15.12 18.86
N LYS A 191 23.54 14.29 17.84
CA LYS A 191 24.07 14.48 16.46
C LYS A 191 22.98 14.41 15.38
N GLN A 192 21.93 15.22 15.50
CA GLN A 192 20.96 15.48 14.42
C GLN A 192 21.08 16.90 13.82
N LYS A 193 22.24 17.56 13.94
CA LYS A 193 22.48 18.85 13.25
C LYS A 193 22.65 18.71 11.72
N ASP A 194 22.78 17.49 11.20
CA ASP A 194 23.23 17.25 9.82
C ASP A 194 22.12 16.88 8.83
N ILE A 195 20.88 17.39 8.93
CA ILE A 195 19.78 16.84 8.09
C ILE A 195 19.27 17.78 6.99
N LEU A 196 19.39 19.10 7.08
CA LEU A 196 18.96 20.01 5.99
C LEU A 196 20.16 20.57 5.22
N VAL A 197 20.16 20.43 3.89
CA VAL A 197 21.28 20.77 3.00
C VAL A 197 21.54 22.28 2.93
N ASN A 198 20.53 23.12 3.17
CA ASN A 198 20.69 24.57 3.08
C ASN A 198 21.38 25.24 4.27
N THR A 199 21.71 24.50 5.33
CA THR A 199 22.58 25.00 6.42
C THR A 199 23.98 24.38 6.39
N LYS A 200 24.38 23.72 5.30
CA LYS A 200 25.57 22.85 5.23
C LYS A 200 26.66 23.31 4.26
N ASP A 201 26.87 24.61 4.15
CA ASP A 201 28.13 25.16 3.62
C ASP A 201 29.25 25.10 4.69
N HIS A 202 29.25 24.06 5.52
CA HIS A 202 30.23 23.86 6.58
C HIS A 202 31.36 22.94 6.08
N LEU A 203 32.62 23.36 6.31
CA LEU A 203 33.84 22.65 5.91
C LEU A 203 33.91 21.18 6.37
N GLU A 204 33.08 20.74 7.30
CA GLU A 204 33.04 19.37 7.83
C GLU A 204 32.65 18.30 6.79
N HIS A 205 32.17 18.71 5.61
CA HIS A 205 31.86 17.80 4.49
C HIS A 205 33.04 17.58 3.51
N VAL A 206 34.16 18.26 3.72
CA VAL A 206 35.39 18.07 2.92
C VAL A 206 35.92 16.63 3.02
N ASN A 207 35.60 15.91 4.09
CA ASN A 207 36.03 14.53 4.36
C ASN A 207 35.59 13.52 3.28
N GLU A 208 34.60 13.86 2.43
CA GLU A 208 34.24 13.03 1.25
C GLU A 208 35.09 13.31 0.02
N LEU A 209 35.71 14.50 -0.07
CA LEU A 209 36.54 14.92 -1.20
C LEU A 209 38.02 14.70 -0.93
N ILE A 210 38.45 14.79 0.34
CA ILE A 210 39.85 14.69 0.78
C ILE A 210 39.90 13.80 2.03
N SER A 211 40.96 13.01 2.19
CA SER A 211 41.21 12.26 3.43
C SER A 211 41.50 13.18 4.61
N ASP A 212 40.94 12.86 5.78
CA ASP A 212 41.15 13.64 7.00
C ASP A 212 42.63 13.60 7.43
N GLU A 213 43.34 14.73 7.32
CA GLU A 213 44.68 14.92 7.89
C GLU A 213 44.62 15.29 9.38
N VAL A 214 43.49 15.84 9.85
CA VAL A 214 43.30 16.35 11.21
C VAL A 214 42.22 15.56 11.93
N VAL A 215 42.59 14.97 13.08
CA VAL A 215 41.65 14.29 13.97
C VAL A 215 40.97 15.32 14.88
N TYR A 216 39.70 15.62 14.60
CA TYR A 216 38.90 16.46 15.48
C TYR A 216 38.43 15.68 16.72
N HIS A 217 38.84 16.12 17.90
CA HIS A 217 38.35 15.57 19.16
C HIS A 217 36.99 16.17 19.53
N HIS A 218 35.93 15.38 19.41
CA HIS A 218 34.63 15.77 19.95
C HIS A 218 34.60 15.63 21.49
N HIS A 219 33.86 16.49 22.17
CA HIS A 219 33.62 16.35 23.60
C HIS A 219 33.02 14.98 23.93
N PRO A 220 33.47 14.34 25.04
CA PRO A 220 32.95 13.05 25.45
C PRO A 220 31.44 13.16 25.72
N GLN A 221 30.68 12.22 25.17
CA GLN A 221 29.22 12.25 25.23
C GLN A 221 28.69 11.95 26.64
N SER A 222 27.53 12.53 26.95
CA SER A 222 26.77 12.22 28.14
C SER A 222 26.28 10.75 28.15
N ARG A 223 25.90 10.23 29.33
CA ARG A 223 25.39 8.86 29.44
C ARG A 223 24.13 8.68 28.58
N LYS A 224 24.09 7.61 27.79
CA LYS A 224 22.94 7.30 26.93
C LYS A 224 21.64 7.17 27.75
N PRO A 225 20.49 7.64 27.23
CA PRO A 225 19.22 7.54 27.93
C PRO A 225 18.83 6.07 28.15
N ILE A 226 18.17 5.81 29.28
CA ILE A 226 17.66 4.48 29.64
C ILE A 226 16.50 4.14 28.70
N ARG A 227 16.61 3.00 28.00
CA ARG A 227 15.55 2.39 27.19
C ARG A 227 14.50 1.80 28.13
N ARG A 228 13.24 2.16 27.91
CA ARG A 228 12.07 1.54 28.54
C ARG A 228 11.53 0.43 27.64
N VAL A 229 11.09 -0.65 28.25
CA VAL A 229 10.44 -1.79 27.59
C VAL A 229 9.18 -2.14 28.38
N ASN A 230 8.13 -2.58 27.68
CA ASN A 230 6.99 -3.22 28.30
C ASN A 230 7.40 -4.52 29.03
N ASN A 231 6.92 -4.71 30.25
CA ASN A 231 7.27 -5.89 31.06
C ASN A 231 6.61 -7.17 30.54
N TYR A 232 5.44 -7.07 29.89
CA TYR A 232 4.71 -8.22 29.36
C TYR A 232 5.41 -8.87 28.16
N ASP A 233 6.16 -8.07 27.40
CA ASP A 233 6.92 -8.55 26.24
C ASP A 233 8.19 -9.33 26.66
N ILE A 234 8.60 -9.24 27.93
CA ILE A 234 9.76 -9.95 28.48
C ILE A 234 9.36 -11.38 28.83
N HIS A 235 9.15 -12.20 27.80
CA HIS A 235 8.82 -13.62 27.94
C HIS A 235 9.84 -14.49 27.19
N TRP A 236 10.17 -15.68 27.71
CA TRP A 236 11.19 -16.57 27.13
C TRP A 236 10.85 -17.09 25.72
N ARG A 237 9.56 -17.05 25.35
CA ARG A 237 9.05 -17.40 24.01
C ARG A 237 9.31 -16.31 22.95
N ASN A 238 9.46 -15.05 23.35
CA ASN A 238 9.65 -13.92 22.43
C ASN A 238 11.15 -13.70 22.11
N THR A 239 11.71 -14.57 21.28
CA THR A 239 13.15 -14.55 20.95
C THR A 239 13.54 -13.35 20.10
N GLU A 240 12.65 -12.82 19.25
CA GLU A 240 12.84 -11.59 18.47
C GLU A 240 13.25 -10.41 19.38
N PHE A 241 12.55 -10.29 20.51
CA PHE A 241 12.82 -9.28 21.50
C PHE A 241 14.10 -9.58 22.29
N LEU A 242 14.27 -10.82 22.78
CA LEU A 242 15.39 -11.19 23.66
C LEU A 242 16.76 -11.11 22.97
N ILE A 243 16.84 -11.43 21.67
CA ILE A 243 18.10 -11.40 20.90
C ILE A 243 18.72 -10.01 20.82
N GLN A 244 17.91 -8.94 20.93
CA GLN A 244 18.43 -7.56 20.93
C GLN A 244 19.43 -7.33 22.09
N PHE A 245 19.29 -8.08 23.18
CA PHE A 245 20.11 -7.99 24.40
C PHE A 245 21.27 -8.99 24.43
N LEU A 246 21.47 -9.75 23.34
CA LEU A 246 22.60 -10.66 23.16
C LEU A 246 23.66 -10.05 22.23
N ASN A 247 24.91 -10.45 22.41
CA ASN A 247 25.96 -10.22 21.43
C ASN A 247 25.90 -11.27 20.30
N LYS A 248 26.77 -11.15 19.28
CA LYS A 248 26.82 -12.11 18.16
C LYS A 248 27.13 -13.55 18.61
N SER A 249 27.85 -13.71 19.73
CA SER A 249 28.21 -14.99 20.35
C SER A 249 27.18 -15.49 21.37
N ALA A 250 25.95 -14.95 21.34
CA ALA A 250 24.84 -15.29 22.25
C ALA A 250 25.12 -15.08 23.75
N LYS A 251 26.13 -14.29 24.14
CA LYS A 251 26.35 -13.84 25.52
C LYS A 251 25.46 -12.64 25.83
N ILE A 252 24.96 -12.58 27.07
CA ILE A 252 24.12 -11.48 27.54
C ILE A 252 24.97 -10.21 27.61
N LYS A 253 24.52 -9.15 26.94
CA LYS A 253 25.17 -7.83 27.00
C LYS A 253 25.04 -7.25 28.40
N ASN A 254 26.01 -6.44 28.83
CA ASN A 254 25.93 -5.77 30.12
C ASN A 254 24.79 -4.73 30.15
N ARG A 255 24.33 -4.38 31.36
CA ARG A 255 23.29 -3.33 31.56
C ARG A 255 23.58 -2.04 30.79
N HIS A 256 24.83 -1.58 30.81
CA HIS A 256 25.27 -0.37 30.10
C HIS A 256 25.24 -0.48 28.57
N GLN A 257 25.34 -1.68 28.02
CA GLN A 257 25.24 -1.93 26.57
C GLN A 257 23.78 -2.06 26.12
N THR A 258 22.89 -2.48 27.03
CA THR A 258 21.46 -2.66 26.76
C THR A 258 20.62 -1.42 27.05
N ASN A 259 21.18 -0.47 27.80
CA ASN A 259 20.50 0.72 28.32
C ASN A 259 19.22 0.40 29.09
N LEU A 260 19.10 -0.78 29.70
CA LEU A 260 17.91 -1.15 30.50
C LEU A 260 18.07 -0.74 31.96
N ALA A 261 16.94 -0.48 32.62
CA ALA A 261 16.88 -0.40 34.07
C ALA A 261 17.29 -1.76 34.69
N GLU A 262 17.84 -1.73 35.91
CA GLU A 262 18.37 -2.94 36.55
C GLU A 262 17.32 -4.05 36.70
N VAL A 263 16.11 -3.70 37.12
CA VAL A 263 15.00 -4.64 37.30
C VAL A 263 14.65 -5.32 35.98
N GLN A 264 14.55 -4.54 34.89
CA GLN A 264 14.23 -5.06 33.57
C GLN A 264 15.37 -5.93 33.02
N HIS A 265 16.62 -5.50 33.22
CA HIS A 265 17.80 -6.27 32.81
C HIS A 265 17.85 -7.65 33.50
N LYS A 266 17.55 -7.71 34.81
CA LYS A 266 17.45 -8.97 35.56
C LYS A 266 16.34 -9.88 35.00
N LYS A 267 15.16 -9.33 34.68
CA LYS A 267 14.05 -10.08 34.06
C LYS A 267 14.43 -10.63 32.68
N VAL A 268 15.02 -9.80 31.81
CA VAL A 268 15.52 -10.21 30.48
C VAL A 268 16.57 -11.30 30.62
N ALA A 269 17.52 -11.17 31.55
CA ALA A 269 18.57 -12.17 31.76
C ALA A 269 17.99 -13.53 32.20
N ARG A 270 16.97 -13.53 33.07
CA ARG A 270 16.25 -14.76 33.45
C ARG A 270 15.54 -15.38 32.25
N ALA A 271 14.77 -14.59 31.50
CA ALA A 271 14.07 -15.06 30.31
C ALA A 271 15.02 -15.65 29.25
N ILE A 272 16.19 -15.03 29.02
CA ILE A 272 17.23 -15.58 28.13
C ILE A 272 17.77 -16.91 28.64
N LYS A 273 18.06 -17.03 29.94
CA LYS A 273 18.55 -18.30 30.51
C LYS A 273 17.52 -19.41 30.33
N THR A 274 16.25 -19.12 30.57
CA THR A 274 15.15 -20.06 30.32
C THR A 274 15.02 -20.40 28.83
N ALA A 275 15.09 -19.43 27.93
CA ALA A 275 15.04 -19.68 26.49
C ALA A 275 16.21 -20.56 25.99
N LYS A 276 17.40 -20.45 26.60
CA LYS A 276 18.54 -21.34 26.34
C LYS A 276 18.29 -22.77 26.84
N GLN A 277 17.72 -22.91 28.04
CA GLN A 277 17.33 -24.22 28.58
C GLN A 277 16.28 -24.91 27.69
N MET A 278 15.37 -24.14 27.09
CA MET A 278 14.36 -24.62 26.13
C MET A 278 14.91 -24.77 24.70
N LEU A 279 16.22 -24.60 24.48
CA LEU A 279 16.89 -24.72 23.18
C LEU A 279 16.40 -23.76 22.08
N LEU A 280 15.64 -22.72 22.44
CA LEU A 280 15.23 -21.67 21.49
C LEU A 280 16.40 -20.74 21.13
N LEU A 281 17.30 -20.52 22.09
CA LEU A 281 18.52 -19.72 21.94
C LEU A 281 19.77 -20.58 22.22
N PRO A 282 20.88 -20.34 21.51
CA PRO A 282 22.11 -21.09 21.75
C PRO A 282 22.81 -20.67 23.04
N PHE A 283 23.55 -21.61 23.65
CA PHE A 283 24.35 -21.32 24.85
C PHE A 283 25.56 -20.43 24.54
N ASN A 284 26.42 -20.83 23.60
CA ASN A 284 27.70 -20.18 23.29
C ASN A 284 28.04 -20.16 21.78
N SER A 285 27.05 -20.29 20.89
CA SER A 285 27.27 -20.23 19.43
C SER A 285 26.76 -18.92 18.81
N SER A 286 27.01 -18.75 17.52
CA SER A 286 26.51 -17.61 16.75
C SER A 286 24.98 -17.67 16.63
N LEU A 287 24.34 -16.52 16.76
CA LEU A 287 22.90 -16.39 16.57
C LEU A 287 22.52 -16.58 15.10
N GLN A 288 21.63 -17.53 14.82
CA GLN A 288 21.14 -17.82 13.48
C GLN A 288 19.80 -17.12 13.21
N PRO A 289 19.37 -16.97 11.93
CA PRO A 289 18.09 -16.36 11.60
C PRO A 289 16.89 -17.05 12.25
N TYR A 290 16.87 -18.39 12.33
CA TYR A 290 15.80 -19.13 12.97
C TYR A 290 15.69 -18.87 14.48
N ASN A 291 16.80 -18.54 15.16
CA ASN A 291 16.73 -18.14 16.56
C ASN A 291 15.99 -16.81 16.74
N LYS A 292 15.97 -15.97 15.69
CA LYS A 292 15.24 -14.71 15.71
C LYS A 292 13.75 -14.90 15.62
N LYS A 293 13.22 -16.06 15.20
CA LYS A 293 11.77 -16.28 15.12
C LYS A 293 11.21 -16.58 16.51
N SER A 294 10.27 -15.76 16.98
CA SER A 294 9.59 -15.97 18.26
C SER A 294 8.74 -17.23 18.20
N LEU A 295 8.63 -17.94 19.32
CA LEU A 295 7.76 -19.10 19.43
C LEU A 295 6.31 -18.63 19.53
N THR A 296 5.50 -18.98 18.54
CA THR A 296 4.06 -18.66 18.47
C THR A 296 3.22 -19.95 18.42
N SER A 297 1.94 -19.86 18.06
CA SER A 297 1.14 -21.07 17.84
C SER A 297 1.56 -21.74 16.53
N LEU A 298 1.21 -23.03 16.37
CA LEU A 298 1.50 -23.75 15.14
C LEU A 298 0.80 -23.10 13.94
N GLU A 299 -0.43 -22.59 14.13
CA GLU A 299 -1.17 -21.89 13.08
C GLU A 299 -0.44 -20.63 12.63
N ASP A 300 0.04 -19.80 13.57
CA ASP A 300 0.77 -18.58 13.26
C ASP A 300 2.07 -18.86 12.51
N ASP A 301 2.81 -19.90 12.92
CA ASP A 301 4.05 -20.30 12.27
C ASP A 301 3.83 -20.83 10.84
N ILE A 302 2.80 -21.65 10.63
CA ILE A 302 2.41 -22.15 9.30
C ILE A 302 1.88 -21.02 8.43
N GLN A 303 1.07 -20.13 8.99
CA GLN A 303 0.53 -18.99 8.28
C GLN A 303 1.64 -18.04 7.87
N GLU A 304 2.62 -17.75 8.73
CA GLU A 304 3.75 -16.90 8.37
C GLU A 304 4.54 -17.47 7.18
N PHE A 305 4.77 -18.78 7.15
CA PHE A 305 5.40 -19.46 6.01
C PHE A 305 4.55 -19.41 4.74
N SER A 306 3.23 -19.57 4.88
CA SER A 306 2.30 -19.62 3.74
C SER A 306 1.93 -18.24 3.20
N ARG A 307 2.04 -17.19 4.03
CA ARG A 307 1.60 -15.82 3.72
C ARG A 307 2.58 -15.16 2.78
N ARG A 308 2.11 -14.85 1.57
CA ARG A 308 2.81 -13.99 0.62
C ARG A 308 2.33 -12.56 0.81
N LYS A 309 3.24 -11.65 1.16
CA LYS A 309 2.95 -10.22 1.24
C LYS A 309 3.13 -9.61 -0.15
N ILE A 310 2.07 -9.04 -0.70
CA ILE A 310 2.09 -8.40 -2.02
C ILE A 310 1.91 -6.89 -1.82
N ASN A 311 2.78 -6.11 -2.45
CA ASN A 311 2.57 -4.67 -2.54
C ASN A 311 1.46 -4.37 -3.56
N LEU A 312 0.33 -3.82 -3.10
CA LEU A 312 -0.80 -3.49 -3.99
C LEU A 312 -0.46 -2.48 -5.08
N ALA A 313 0.55 -1.61 -4.86
CA ALA A 313 0.96 -0.61 -5.84
C ALA A 313 1.90 -1.17 -6.92
N THR A 314 2.64 -2.25 -6.65
CA THR A 314 3.67 -2.78 -7.57
C THR A 314 3.44 -4.22 -7.99
N GLY A 315 2.58 -4.98 -7.30
CA GLY A 315 2.41 -6.41 -7.47
C GLY A 315 3.59 -7.25 -6.95
N GLN A 316 4.64 -6.62 -6.40
CA GLN A 316 5.82 -7.30 -5.88
C GLN A 316 5.49 -8.18 -4.68
N ILE A 317 6.00 -9.41 -4.70
CA ILE A 317 6.00 -10.32 -3.56
C ILE A 317 7.24 -10.01 -2.71
N TYR A 318 7.04 -9.75 -1.42
CA TYR A 318 8.15 -9.62 -0.49
C TYR A 318 8.66 -11.00 -0.07
N ASN A 319 9.89 -11.34 -0.45
CA ASN A 319 10.45 -12.69 -0.30
C ASN A 319 10.78 -13.11 1.15
N GLU A 320 10.99 -12.19 2.10
CA GLU A 320 11.05 -12.41 3.57
C GLU A 320 11.38 -11.07 4.27
N THR A 321 11.00 -10.90 5.54
CA THR A 321 10.87 -9.61 6.29
C THR A 321 11.97 -8.55 6.09
N PRO A 322 11.54 -7.31 5.78
CA PRO A 322 11.74 -6.22 6.76
C PRO A 322 10.46 -5.45 7.12
N LEU A 323 9.30 -5.79 6.53
CA LEU A 323 8.05 -5.11 6.85
C LEU A 323 7.50 -5.63 8.18
N GLN A 324 7.52 -4.76 9.20
CA GLN A 324 6.85 -4.95 10.47
C GLN A 324 5.44 -5.46 10.22
N LYS A 325 5.16 -6.67 10.73
CA LYS A 325 3.84 -7.28 10.70
C LYS A 325 2.90 -6.37 11.49
N ARG A 326 2.01 -5.64 10.80
CA ARG A 326 0.89 -4.93 11.44
C ARG A 326 -0.29 -5.88 11.52
N GLU A 327 -0.22 -6.86 12.42
CA GLU A 327 -1.44 -7.56 12.84
C GLU A 327 -1.97 -6.88 14.07
N ARG A 328 -3.18 -6.35 13.95
CA ARG A 328 -3.90 -5.69 15.03
C ARG A 328 -4.88 -6.69 15.62
N SER A 329 -4.43 -7.45 16.63
CA SER A 329 -5.30 -8.38 17.36
C SER A 329 -6.46 -7.67 18.08
N LEU A 330 -6.35 -6.38 18.36
CA LEU A 330 -7.41 -5.55 18.96
C LEU A 330 -8.38 -4.94 17.93
N GLU A 331 -7.96 -4.67 16.69
CA GLU A 331 -8.90 -4.18 15.67
C GLU A 331 -9.69 -5.30 15.01
N THR A 332 -9.25 -6.56 15.12
CA THR A 332 -10.16 -7.68 14.89
C THR A 332 -11.35 -7.70 15.86
N GLN A 333 -11.35 -6.89 16.94
CA GLN A 333 -12.53 -6.62 17.77
C GLN A 333 -13.48 -5.56 17.18
N THR A 334 -13.26 -5.05 15.96
CA THR A 334 -14.36 -4.38 15.23
C THR A 334 -15.37 -5.38 14.66
N MET A 335 -15.32 -6.65 15.10
CA MET A 335 -16.54 -7.45 15.20
C MET A 335 -17.46 -6.69 16.15
N MET A 336 -18.56 -6.15 15.63
CA MET A 336 -19.55 -5.41 16.43
C MET A 336 -19.95 -6.29 17.63
N ASP A 337 -20.37 -5.72 18.77
CA ASP A 337 -20.79 -6.54 19.93
C ASP A 337 -21.90 -7.57 19.59
N ASN A 338 -22.61 -7.39 18.48
CA ASN A 338 -23.58 -8.33 17.91
C ASN A 338 -22.97 -9.52 17.14
N ASP A 339 -21.66 -9.49 16.84
CA ASP A 339 -20.92 -10.48 16.04
C ASP A 339 -20.11 -11.46 16.93
N LEU A 340 -20.17 -11.34 18.26
CA LEU A 340 -19.38 -12.18 19.19
C LEU A 340 -19.71 -13.69 19.14
N ASP A 341 -20.89 -14.05 18.62
CA ASP A 341 -21.34 -15.44 18.42
C ASP A 341 -21.09 -15.97 16.99
N ILE A 342 -20.53 -15.14 16.10
CA ILE A 342 -20.31 -15.51 14.70
C ILE A 342 -18.89 -16.07 14.57
N ASN A 343 -18.78 -17.39 14.34
CA ASN A 343 -17.50 -18.06 14.12
C ASN A 343 -16.67 -17.33 13.04
N PRO A 344 -15.36 -17.10 13.25
CA PRO A 344 -14.50 -16.51 12.24
C PRO A 344 -14.47 -17.41 10.99
N GLY A 345 -15.19 -17.00 9.95
CA GLY A 345 -15.40 -17.80 8.74
C GLY A 345 -16.86 -17.84 8.27
N THR A 346 -17.84 -17.55 9.14
CA THR A 346 -19.23 -17.43 8.71
C THR A 346 -19.51 -16.02 8.17
N PRO A 347 -20.04 -15.90 6.95
CA PRO A 347 -20.38 -14.61 6.36
C PRO A 347 -21.53 -13.97 7.14
N ARG A 348 -21.48 -12.64 7.28
CA ARG A 348 -22.54 -11.85 7.94
C ARG A 348 -23.92 -12.20 7.35
N PRO A 349 -25.03 -12.08 8.11
CA PRO A 349 -26.37 -12.36 7.61
C PRO A 349 -26.69 -11.62 6.29
N ASN A 350 -26.31 -10.35 6.18
CA ASN A 350 -26.48 -9.58 4.94
C ASN A 350 -25.63 -10.08 3.77
N ASN A 351 -24.46 -10.68 4.06
CA ASN A 351 -23.60 -11.30 3.06
C ASN A 351 -24.10 -12.70 2.68
N MET A 352 -24.84 -13.37 3.58
CA MET A 352 -25.49 -14.64 3.30
C MET A 352 -26.49 -14.52 2.15
N ASN A 353 -27.23 -13.42 2.08
CA ASN A 353 -28.16 -13.15 0.98
C ASN A 353 -27.44 -13.12 -0.38
N ILE A 354 -26.22 -12.56 -0.46
CA ILE A 354 -25.40 -12.60 -1.68
C ILE A 354 -25.09 -14.05 -2.05
N ILE A 355 -24.62 -14.85 -1.10
CA ILE A 355 -24.27 -16.26 -1.35
C ILE A 355 -25.48 -17.03 -1.84
N LYS A 356 -26.62 -16.88 -1.16
CA LYS A 356 -27.91 -17.44 -1.55
C LYS A 356 -28.28 -17.10 -3.00
N GLY A 357 -28.17 -15.83 -3.36
CA GLY A 357 -28.41 -15.36 -4.74
C GLY A 357 -27.44 -15.97 -5.76
N ILE A 358 -26.15 -16.06 -5.44
CA ILE A 358 -25.13 -16.68 -6.30
C ILE A 358 -25.44 -18.16 -6.55
N VAL A 359 -25.76 -18.92 -5.49
CA VAL A 359 -26.07 -20.36 -5.63
C VAL A 359 -27.31 -20.56 -6.49
N TYR A 360 -28.36 -19.74 -6.31
CA TYR A 360 -29.54 -19.79 -7.16
C TYR A 360 -29.23 -19.43 -8.63
N ALA A 361 -28.37 -18.44 -8.88
CA ALA A 361 -27.90 -18.10 -10.23
C ALA A 361 -27.15 -19.27 -10.91
N GLU A 362 -26.34 -20.00 -10.15
CA GLU A 362 -25.66 -21.22 -10.63
C GLU A 362 -26.67 -22.33 -11.00
N LYS A 363 -27.75 -22.50 -10.21
CA LYS A 363 -28.85 -23.44 -10.51
C LYS A 363 -29.55 -23.05 -11.83
N LEU A 364 -29.86 -21.78 -12.04
CA LEU A 364 -30.47 -21.30 -13.30
C LEU A 364 -29.58 -21.57 -14.51
N LYS A 365 -28.27 -21.25 -14.39
CA LYS A 365 -27.30 -21.52 -15.46
C LYS A 365 -27.19 -23.01 -15.78
N LYS A 366 -27.24 -23.87 -14.77
CA LYS A 366 -27.27 -25.33 -14.96
C LYS A 366 -28.49 -25.75 -15.77
N ASN A 367 -29.68 -25.28 -15.41
CA ASN A 367 -30.91 -25.60 -16.11
C ASN A 367 -30.88 -25.11 -17.58
N GLU A 368 -30.32 -23.93 -17.83
CA GLU A 368 -30.14 -23.39 -19.19
C GLU A 368 -29.22 -24.29 -20.05
N LEU A 369 -28.11 -24.76 -19.49
CA LEU A 369 -27.20 -25.69 -20.17
C LEU A 369 -27.88 -27.04 -20.47
N GLU A 370 -28.66 -27.57 -19.52
CA GLU A 370 -29.42 -28.81 -19.72
C GLU A 370 -30.46 -28.67 -20.84
N GLN A 371 -31.15 -27.52 -20.91
CA GLN A 371 -32.08 -27.21 -22.01
C GLN A 371 -31.39 -27.11 -23.37
N GLN A 372 -30.13 -26.65 -23.40
CA GLN A 372 -29.28 -26.66 -24.61
C GLN A 372 -28.75 -28.05 -24.97
N GLY A 373 -29.14 -29.11 -24.24
CA GLY A 373 -28.68 -30.48 -24.47
C GLY A 373 -27.27 -30.75 -23.95
N ILE A 374 -26.65 -29.78 -23.26
CA ILE A 374 -25.35 -29.93 -22.61
C ILE A 374 -25.62 -30.64 -21.27
N LYS A 375 -25.62 -31.96 -21.31
CA LYS A 375 -25.63 -32.76 -20.07
C LYS A 375 -24.28 -32.60 -19.40
N LEU A 376 -24.25 -31.92 -18.25
CA LEU A 376 -23.08 -31.93 -17.37
C LEU A 376 -22.70 -33.38 -17.13
N SER A 377 -21.48 -33.76 -17.52
CA SER A 377 -21.08 -35.17 -17.47
C SER A 377 -21.08 -35.64 -16.01
N LYS A 378 -21.22 -36.95 -15.81
CA LYS A 378 -21.05 -37.54 -14.49
C LYS A 378 -19.68 -37.17 -13.90
N GLU A 379 -18.66 -36.97 -14.72
CA GLU A 379 -17.32 -36.48 -14.34
C GLU A 379 -17.27 -35.00 -13.97
N GLU A 380 -18.14 -34.12 -14.49
CA GLU A 380 -18.24 -32.72 -14.04
C GLU A 380 -19.06 -32.60 -12.76
N GLN A 381 -20.10 -33.43 -12.61
CA GLN A 381 -20.78 -33.64 -11.34
C GLN A 381 -19.81 -34.23 -10.32
N ASP A 382 -19.01 -35.21 -10.73
CA ASP A 382 -17.99 -35.81 -9.91
C ASP A 382 -16.84 -34.83 -9.67
N LEU A 383 -16.32 -34.01 -10.58
CA LEU A 383 -15.30 -33.00 -10.26
C LEU A 383 -15.82 -31.91 -9.30
N ARG A 384 -17.12 -31.58 -9.40
CA ARG A 384 -17.83 -30.77 -8.40
C ARG A 384 -18.01 -31.52 -7.07
N ASN A 385 -18.10 -32.85 -7.08
CA ASN A 385 -18.29 -33.75 -5.91
C ASN A 385 -16.99 -34.49 -5.44
N TYR A 386 -15.86 -34.38 -6.12
CA TYR A 386 -14.59 -35.11 -5.89
C TYR A 386 -13.57 -34.18 -5.26
N ARG A 387 -13.77 -32.86 -5.39
CA ARG A 387 -13.29 -31.89 -4.39
C ARG A 387 -13.89 -32.12 -2.98
N PHE A 388 -14.81 -33.09 -2.84
CA PHE A 388 -15.75 -33.19 -1.72
C PHE A 388 -15.63 -34.45 -0.85
N ASN A 389 -15.04 -35.54 -1.34
CA ASN A 389 -14.88 -36.74 -0.51
C ASN A 389 -13.60 -36.62 0.33
N GLY A 390 -13.81 -36.20 1.57
CA GLY A 390 -12.77 -36.02 2.56
C GLY A 390 -11.87 -37.23 2.69
N ASN A 391 -10.57 -37.00 2.52
CA ASN A 391 -9.52 -37.62 3.34
C ASN A 391 -8.13 -36.99 3.18
N GLU A 392 -7.97 -35.85 2.49
CA GLU A 392 -6.70 -35.12 2.53
C GLU A 392 -6.89 -33.65 2.91
N THR A 393 -6.25 -33.30 4.01
CA THR A 393 -6.05 -31.97 4.56
C THR A 393 -5.43 -31.03 3.52
N LYS A 394 -6.21 -30.09 2.97
CA LYS A 394 -5.80 -28.72 2.59
C LYS A 394 -6.99 -27.96 1.98
N PHE A 395 -7.11 -26.67 2.33
CA PHE A 395 -8.11 -25.67 1.91
C PHE A 395 -9.36 -25.50 2.79
N GLN A 396 -9.20 -25.09 4.05
CA GLN A 396 -10.32 -24.72 4.94
C GLN A 396 -11.19 -23.57 4.39
N ALA A 397 -10.60 -22.46 3.92
CA ALA A 397 -11.39 -21.27 3.55
C ALA A 397 -12.25 -21.45 2.27
N LEU A 398 -11.72 -22.12 1.24
CA LEU A 398 -12.50 -22.49 0.06
C LEU A 398 -13.52 -23.59 0.39
N ARG A 399 -13.23 -24.43 1.39
CA ARG A 399 -14.13 -25.48 1.87
C ARG A 399 -15.29 -24.90 2.69
N ASP A 400 -15.07 -23.89 3.50
CA ASP A 400 -16.14 -23.26 4.30
C ASP A 400 -17.12 -22.49 3.39
N GLU A 401 -16.62 -21.75 2.40
CA GLU A 401 -17.47 -21.10 1.38
C GLU A 401 -18.22 -22.13 0.52
N GLN A 402 -17.57 -23.24 0.12
CA GLN A 402 -18.17 -24.25 -0.74
C GLN A 402 -19.08 -25.25 0.01
N LEU A 403 -18.80 -25.55 1.28
CA LEU A 403 -19.69 -26.29 2.18
C LEU A 403 -20.93 -25.46 2.44
N LEU A 404 -20.77 -24.18 2.74
CA LEU A 404 -21.89 -23.27 2.91
C LEU A 404 -22.73 -23.19 1.62
N LYS A 405 -22.09 -23.05 0.44
CA LYS A 405 -22.79 -23.12 -0.85
C LYS A 405 -23.52 -24.45 -1.06
N GLN A 406 -22.99 -25.58 -0.57
CA GLN A 406 -23.65 -26.87 -0.66
C GLN A 406 -24.76 -27.10 0.36
N GLU A 407 -24.60 -26.63 1.59
CA GLU A 407 -25.68 -26.63 2.59
C GLU A 407 -26.84 -25.78 2.07
N ILE A 408 -26.52 -24.61 1.52
CA ILE A 408 -27.48 -23.75 0.82
C ILE A 408 -28.04 -24.45 -0.42
N GLN A 409 -27.25 -25.19 -1.21
CA GLN A 409 -27.75 -25.94 -2.37
C GLN A 409 -28.72 -27.06 -1.97
N LYS A 410 -28.42 -27.82 -0.92
CA LYS A 410 -29.33 -28.84 -0.35
C LYS A 410 -30.58 -28.18 0.21
N GLU A 411 -30.43 -27.03 0.85
CA GLU A 411 -31.54 -26.23 1.33
C GLU A 411 -32.40 -25.73 0.15
N ILE A 412 -31.80 -25.25 -0.94
CA ILE A 412 -32.47 -24.86 -2.20
C ILE A 412 -33.26 -26.03 -2.79
N GLU A 413 -32.68 -27.22 -2.80
CA GLU A 413 -33.34 -28.44 -3.30
C GLU A 413 -34.49 -28.89 -2.38
N SER A 414 -34.41 -28.58 -1.08
CA SER A 414 -35.48 -28.88 -0.10
C SER A 414 -36.56 -27.81 0.03
N LYS A 415 -36.22 -26.56 -0.31
CA LYS A 415 -37.04 -25.35 -0.14
C LYS A 415 -37.05 -24.54 -1.43
N ASP A 416 -37.65 -25.12 -2.46
CA ASP A 416 -37.88 -24.46 -3.75
C ASP A 416 -38.77 -23.22 -3.54
N GLY A 417 -38.15 -22.06 -3.29
CA GLY A 417 -38.84 -20.78 -3.12
C GLY A 417 -38.06 -19.76 -2.31
N GLU A 418 -37.41 -20.16 -1.22
CA GLU A 418 -36.80 -19.20 -0.28
C GLU A 418 -35.72 -18.34 -0.94
N PHE A 419 -34.89 -18.92 -1.81
CA PHE A 419 -33.74 -18.26 -2.44
C PHE A 419 -34.07 -17.39 -3.66
N VAL A 420 -35.30 -17.51 -4.16
CA VAL A 420 -35.79 -16.74 -5.31
C VAL A 420 -35.89 -15.27 -4.93
N ASP A 421 -36.29 -14.99 -3.69
CA ASP A 421 -36.48 -13.64 -3.18
C ASP A 421 -35.15 -12.91 -3.01
N GLU A 422 -34.10 -13.55 -2.44
CA GLU A 422 -32.78 -12.92 -2.35
C GLU A 422 -32.15 -12.71 -3.73
N PHE A 423 -32.29 -13.68 -4.65
CA PHE A 423 -31.82 -13.51 -6.02
C PHE A 423 -32.53 -12.35 -6.72
N ASN A 424 -33.86 -12.27 -6.61
CA ASN A 424 -34.64 -11.18 -7.20
C ASN A 424 -34.33 -9.83 -6.55
N GLN A 425 -34.05 -9.81 -5.25
CA GLN A 425 -33.61 -8.61 -4.55
C GLN A 425 -32.25 -8.13 -5.08
N ILE A 426 -31.27 -9.02 -5.22
CA ILE A 426 -29.95 -8.69 -5.77
C ILE A 426 -30.09 -8.24 -7.22
N LYS A 427 -30.86 -8.97 -8.02
CA LYS A 427 -31.16 -8.61 -9.42
C LYS A 427 -31.76 -7.20 -9.51
N SER A 428 -32.78 -6.91 -8.69
CA SER A 428 -33.41 -5.58 -8.64
C SER A 428 -32.44 -4.49 -8.20
N ASN A 429 -31.52 -4.79 -7.29
CA ASN A 429 -30.47 -3.86 -6.89
C ASN A 429 -29.49 -3.61 -8.04
N VAL A 430 -29.00 -4.66 -8.70
CA VAL A 430 -28.08 -4.57 -9.83
C VAL A 430 -28.71 -3.84 -11.02
N GLU A 431 -29.99 -4.05 -11.29
CA GLU A 431 -30.74 -3.30 -12.34
C GLU A 431 -30.81 -1.79 -12.07
N LYS A 432 -30.73 -1.38 -10.79
CA LYS A 432 -30.67 0.03 -10.38
C LYS A 432 -29.24 0.59 -10.37
N ILE A 433 -28.21 -0.26 -10.51
CA ILE A 433 -26.81 0.18 -10.57
C ILE A 433 -26.54 0.70 -12.00
N PRO A 434 -26.03 1.93 -12.15
CA PRO A 434 -25.61 2.43 -13.47
C PRO A 434 -24.55 1.52 -14.12
N THR A 435 -24.65 1.31 -15.44
CA THR A 435 -23.80 0.36 -16.18
C THR A 435 -22.30 0.60 -16.02
N TYR A 436 -21.87 1.85 -15.80
CA TYR A 436 -20.47 2.22 -15.59
C TYR A 436 -19.91 1.79 -14.21
N PHE A 437 -20.75 1.33 -13.28
CA PHE A 437 -20.34 0.76 -11.98
C PHE A 437 -20.42 -0.77 -11.93
N LEU A 438 -20.76 -1.45 -13.03
CA LEU A 438 -20.97 -2.90 -13.06
C LEU A 438 -19.74 -3.69 -12.59
N SER A 439 -18.52 -3.24 -12.95
CA SER A 439 -17.28 -3.89 -12.52
C SER A 439 -17.06 -3.78 -11.01
N GLN A 440 -17.45 -2.65 -10.40
CA GLN A 440 -17.37 -2.48 -8.95
C GLN A 440 -18.41 -3.33 -8.23
N ALA A 441 -19.62 -3.43 -8.79
CA ALA A 441 -20.65 -4.32 -8.28
C ALA A 441 -20.17 -5.78 -8.30
N PHE A 442 -19.55 -6.22 -9.41
CA PHE A 442 -18.96 -7.55 -9.52
C PHE A 442 -17.84 -7.79 -8.49
N ILE A 443 -16.94 -6.81 -8.27
CA ILE A 443 -15.90 -6.93 -7.23
C ILE A 443 -16.55 -7.02 -5.83
N SER A 444 -17.60 -6.24 -5.56
CA SER A 444 -18.32 -6.30 -4.28
C SER A 444 -19.04 -7.62 -4.07
N GLU A 445 -19.58 -8.22 -5.14
CA GLU A 445 -20.18 -9.56 -5.12
C GLU A 445 -19.14 -10.63 -4.80
N GLN A 446 -18.00 -10.63 -5.52
CA GLN A 446 -16.91 -11.59 -5.31
C GLN A 446 -16.26 -11.47 -3.91
N THR A 447 -16.30 -10.27 -3.32
CA THR A 447 -15.80 -10.03 -1.95
C THR A 447 -16.89 -10.13 -0.89
N LEU A 448 -18.12 -10.48 -1.27
CA LEU A 448 -19.29 -10.62 -0.39
C LEU A 448 -19.56 -9.34 0.44
N GLN A 449 -19.51 -8.16 -0.18
CA GLN A 449 -19.69 -6.86 0.49
C GLN A 449 -21.04 -6.22 0.11
N MET A 450 -22.12 -6.68 0.75
CA MET A 450 -23.48 -6.21 0.42
C MET A 450 -23.69 -4.71 0.67
N GLU A 451 -23.08 -4.16 1.71
CA GLU A 451 -23.14 -2.72 2.01
C GLU A 451 -22.61 -1.89 0.83
N LYS A 452 -21.48 -2.30 0.24
CA LYS A 452 -20.93 -1.60 -0.94
C LYS A 452 -21.81 -1.77 -2.16
N LEU A 453 -22.40 -2.95 -2.36
CA LEU A 453 -23.35 -3.16 -3.45
C LEU A 453 -24.56 -2.24 -3.30
N GLN A 454 -25.06 -2.06 -2.07
CA GLN A 454 -26.15 -1.14 -1.74
C GLN A 454 -25.75 0.34 -1.90
N GLU A 455 -24.52 0.73 -1.57
CA GLU A 455 -24.00 2.08 -1.82
C GLU A 455 -23.97 2.41 -3.33
N LEU A 456 -23.76 1.41 -4.19
CA LEU A 456 -23.79 1.57 -5.64
C LEU A 456 -25.21 1.66 -6.21
N VAL A 457 -26.23 1.20 -5.46
CA VAL A 457 -27.63 1.32 -5.87
C VAL A 457 -27.98 2.79 -5.92
N TYR A 458 -28.20 3.30 -7.14
CA TYR A 458 -28.58 4.69 -7.32
C TYR A 458 -30.02 4.90 -6.83
N GLN A 459 -30.16 5.38 -5.60
CA GLN A 459 -31.43 5.86 -5.10
C GLN A 459 -31.68 7.24 -5.69
N LYS A 460 -32.39 7.30 -6.82
CA LYS A 460 -32.87 8.56 -7.38
C LYS A 460 -33.86 9.17 -6.39
N GLN A 461 -33.37 10.02 -5.48
CA GLN A 461 -34.25 10.87 -4.70
C GLN A 461 -35.09 11.68 -5.70
N LYS A 462 -36.40 11.82 -5.43
CA LYS A 462 -37.28 12.64 -6.27
C LYS A 462 -36.76 14.08 -6.24
N GLN A 463 -35.98 14.46 -7.24
CA GLN A 463 -35.50 15.81 -7.39
C GLN A 463 -36.63 16.69 -7.92
N THR A 464 -36.80 17.86 -7.31
CA THR A 464 -37.81 18.85 -7.70
C THR A 464 -37.41 19.64 -8.94
N TYR A 465 -36.10 19.70 -9.23
CA TYR A 465 -35.55 20.46 -10.35
C TYR A 465 -35.66 19.69 -11.66
N THR A 466 -35.92 20.42 -12.73
CA THR A 466 -35.81 19.88 -14.09
C THR A 466 -34.33 19.65 -14.47
N TYR A 467 -34.09 18.85 -15.51
CA TYR A 467 -32.72 18.62 -16.00
C TYR A 467 -32.06 19.92 -16.44
N ASP A 468 -32.78 20.76 -17.19
CA ASP A 468 -32.27 22.03 -17.70
C ASP A 468 -31.97 23.02 -16.57
N GLU A 469 -32.83 23.10 -15.55
CA GLU A 469 -32.55 23.87 -14.34
C GLU A 469 -31.29 23.38 -13.63
N SER A 470 -31.14 22.05 -13.50
CA SER A 470 -29.99 21.44 -12.83
C SER A 470 -28.69 21.72 -13.60
N VAL A 471 -28.70 21.57 -14.93
CA VAL A 471 -27.55 21.87 -15.79
C VAL A 471 -27.21 23.36 -15.72
N ARG A 472 -28.21 24.24 -15.82
CA ARG A 472 -28.00 25.69 -15.74
C ARG A 472 -27.40 26.11 -14.41
N ILE A 473 -27.89 25.58 -13.29
CA ILE A 473 -27.34 25.83 -11.95
C ILE A 473 -25.90 25.33 -11.88
N ILE A 474 -25.62 24.12 -12.39
CA ILE A 474 -24.25 23.56 -12.38
C ILE A 474 -23.31 24.40 -13.25
N GLU A 475 -23.74 24.83 -14.44
CA GLU A 475 -22.95 25.68 -15.34
C GLU A 475 -22.72 27.07 -14.75
N GLU A 476 -23.72 27.65 -14.08
CA GLU A 476 -23.57 28.91 -13.37
C GLU A 476 -22.53 28.77 -12.25
N VAL A 477 -22.61 27.72 -11.43
CA VAL A 477 -21.62 27.45 -10.38
C VAL A 477 -20.23 27.20 -10.97
N LYS A 478 -20.11 26.45 -12.07
CA LYS A 478 -18.84 26.22 -12.76
C LYS A 478 -18.25 27.53 -13.31
N SER A 479 -19.07 28.37 -13.95
CA SER A 479 -18.65 29.66 -14.49
C SER A 479 -18.09 30.59 -13.40
N ARG A 480 -18.74 30.64 -12.23
CA ARG A 480 -18.26 31.39 -11.06
C ARG A 480 -16.94 30.85 -10.50
N LEU A 481 -16.67 29.55 -10.68
CA LEU A 481 -15.42 28.90 -10.27
C LEU A 481 -14.31 28.98 -11.35
N ASN A 482 -14.56 29.69 -12.47
CA ASN A 482 -13.70 29.68 -13.67
C ASN A 482 -13.39 28.23 -14.10
N LYS A 483 -14.44 27.40 -14.22
CA LYS A 483 -14.37 25.99 -14.62
C LYS A 483 -15.24 25.71 -15.82
#